data_AF-A0A9X2ZKG7-F1
#
_entry.id   AF-A0A9X2ZKG7-F1
#
_cell.length_a   1.000
_cell.length_b   1.000
_cell.length_c   1.000
_cell.angle_alpha   90.00
_cell.angle_beta   90.00
_cell.angle_gamma   90.00
#
_symmetry.space_group_name_H-M   'P 1'
#
loop_
_entity.id
_entity.type
_entity.pdbx_description
1 polymer ?
#
loop_
_entity_poly.entity_id
_entity_poly.type
_entity_poly.pdbx_seq_one_letter_code
_entity_poly.pdbx_strand_id
1 'polypeptide(L)'
;MTLFQQKFKIHPVGQGLFYSGQINIQLPNNPVQEYKFIFDCGSMNKVNCADEIEEYHSVFFPENDILDLLVISHFDEDHVNHIYKLLENRKVKKIIAPFLNFNERFLLVLRWIEQSGSIGTEPLSFFTLNLLLDPINTLSTYLDDSEGEIVFINSGPDKPFLIDDELENENFSEELKEDKLTLDFGKDLSTLESEDIDELKATNIEKAKKTTDANRPTLKIGVIPIMEFLFYKKQIGNDEKEFYDAVYKLFIEKFESKFGDPENPTIGEITDIIKTIRTATEIIKIFIKAKEDLNFSAFKNTKIEDLNTSALCLLHRNKHSFYHYLSKISNSHLSFENDVIRIQKIEGLNAFSKVKTSVLHHHSLRSFHNPYHRFEEYPNVLLTSDSFLLREVDVIAFYNKYKNYWKNFWLFQVPHHGSCNNANVTLLSKIPHYTITFINYGVIKTWGGKWRHPSPQLISDITATGHSNNLIPVNEFTGLEFEFIIRGYIN
;
A
#
# COMPACT_ATOMS: atom_id res chain seq x y z
N MET A 1 15.16 -1.60 31.23
CA MET A 1 14.59 -2.66 30.38
C MET A 1 14.45 -2.09 28.99
N THR A 2 14.77 -2.86 27.97
CA THR A 2 14.56 -2.50 26.58
C THR A 2 13.33 -3.24 26.06
N LEU A 3 12.44 -2.55 25.33
CA LEU A 3 11.28 -3.15 24.66
C LEU A 3 11.27 -2.69 23.20
N PHE A 4 11.11 -3.63 22.29
CA PHE A 4 10.74 -3.35 20.90
C PHE A 4 9.52 -4.19 20.59
N GLN A 5 8.43 -3.54 20.19
CA GLN A 5 7.18 -4.19 19.84
C GLN A 5 6.75 -3.69 18.47
N GLN A 6 6.38 -4.62 17.60
CA GLN A 6 5.75 -4.34 16.32
C GLN A 6 4.40 -5.04 16.31
N LYS A 7 3.36 -4.29 16.01
CA LYS A 7 2.00 -4.80 15.91
C LYS A 7 1.41 -4.40 14.59
N PHE A 8 1.19 -5.38 13.72
CA PHE A 8 0.69 -5.17 12.38
C PHE A 8 -0.66 -5.89 12.22
N LYS A 9 -1.62 -5.27 11.54
CA LYS A 9 -3.00 -5.76 11.43
C LYS A 9 -3.52 -5.57 10.02
N ILE A 10 -3.99 -6.67 9.43
CA ILE A 10 -4.86 -6.68 8.26
C ILE A 10 -6.28 -6.65 8.80
N HIS A 11 -6.94 -5.50 8.66
CA HIS A 11 -8.29 -5.33 9.17
C HIS A 11 -9.29 -6.11 8.30
N PRO A 12 -10.30 -6.77 8.89
CA PRO A 12 -11.31 -7.53 8.18
C PRO A 12 -12.26 -6.60 7.42
N VAL A 13 -11.82 -6.02 6.30
CA VAL A 13 -12.58 -5.03 5.52
C VAL A 13 -13.24 -5.60 4.27
N GLY A 14 -12.84 -6.79 3.81
CA GLY A 14 -13.41 -7.43 2.61
C GLY A 14 -12.59 -7.16 1.34
N GLN A 15 -13.26 -6.84 0.25
CA GLN A 15 -12.63 -6.38 -1.00
C GLN A 15 -12.16 -4.93 -0.82
N GLY A 16 -10.91 -4.65 -1.14
CA GLY A 16 -10.14 -3.49 -0.68
C GLY A 16 -9.08 -3.89 0.35
N LEU A 17 -8.34 -2.93 0.90
CA LEU A 17 -7.36 -3.16 1.95
C LEU A 17 -7.38 -2.05 2.99
N PHE A 18 -7.24 -2.46 4.26
CA PHE A 18 -6.88 -1.58 5.36
C PHE A 18 -5.84 -2.32 6.19
N TYR A 19 -4.59 -1.89 6.09
CA TYR A 19 -3.47 -2.45 6.83
C TYR A 19 -2.87 -1.37 7.74
N SER A 20 -2.69 -1.68 9.03
CA SER A 20 -2.09 -0.76 9.99
C SER A 20 -0.89 -1.39 10.66
N GLY A 21 0.15 -0.60 10.90
CA GLY A 21 1.29 -0.99 11.71
C GLY A 21 1.59 0.02 12.82
N GLN A 22 1.95 -0.51 13.98
CA GLN A 22 2.38 0.23 15.15
C GLN A 22 3.73 -0.32 15.61
N ILE A 23 4.68 0.57 15.86
CA ILE A 23 6.03 0.23 16.31
C ILE A 23 6.30 0.99 17.59
N ASN A 24 6.50 0.26 18.69
CA ASN A 24 6.80 0.82 20.00
C ASN A 24 8.24 0.46 20.40
N ILE A 25 9.02 1.48 20.77
CA ILE A 25 10.41 1.31 21.23
C ILE A 25 10.57 1.97 22.59
N GLN A 26 11.05 1.21 23.56
CA GLN A 26 11.52 1.71 24.83
C GLN A 26 12.99 1.34 24.99
N LEU A 27 13.87 2.32 24.87
CA LEU A 27 15.28 2.16 25.17
C LEU A 27 15.54 2.49 26.66
N PRO A 28 16.64 2.00 27.25
CA PRO A 28 17.01 2.33 28.62
C PRO A 28 17.08 3.85 28.81
N ASN A 29 16.51 4.34 29.91
CA ASN A 29 16.48 5.77 30.27
C ASN A 29 15.80 6.71 29.26
N ASN A 30 15.06 6.17 28.28
CA ASN A 30 14.32 6.95 27.29
C ASN A 30 12.80 6.71 27.43
N PRO A 31 11.96 7.70 27.07
CA PRO A 31 10.51 7.49 26.99
C PRO A 31 10.17 6.48 25.90
N VAL A 32 8.96 5.90 25.98
CA VAL A 32 8.43 5.07 24.89
C VAL A 32 8.22 5.95 23.66
N GLN A 33 8.80 5.55 22.54
CA GLN A 33 8.55 6.12 21.22
C GLN A 33 7.56 5.22 20.48
N GLU A 34 6.60 5.84 19.81
CA GLU A 34 5.60 5.17 18.96
C GLU A 34 5.74 5.67 17.53
N TYR A 35 5.58 4.76 16.57
CA TYR A 35 5.44 5.09 15.15
C TYR A 35 4.27 4.33 14.54
N LYS A 36 3.31 5.07 13.97
CA LYS A 36 2.08 4.52 13.37
C LYS A 36 2.06 4.74 11.88
N PHE A 37 1.85 3.67 11.13
CA PHE A 37 1.64 3.76 9.70
C PHE A 37 0.42 2.97 9.23
N ILE A 38 -0.15 3.42 8.13
CA ILE A 38 -1.27 2.77 7.45
C ILE A 38 -0.88 2.55 5.99
N PHE A 39 -1.26 1.39 5.45
CA PHE A 39 -1.18 1.07 4.02
C PHE A 39 -2.59 0.79 3.51
N ASP A 40 -3.08 1.71 2.68
CA ASP A 40 -4.45 1.82 2.21
C ASP A 40 -5.52 1.92 3.31
N CYS A 41 -6.67 2.44 2.91
CA CYS A 41 -7.86 2.47 3.75
C CYS A 41 -9.09 2.55 2.86
N GLY A 42 -9.55 1.38 2.40
CA GLY A 42 -10.73 1.29 1.57
C GLY A 42 -11.40 -0.07 1.62
N SER A 43 -12.64 -0.08 1.16
CA SER A 43 -13.39 -1.30 0.91
C SER A 43 -14.61 -1.06 0.02
N MET A 44 -15.02 -2.09 -0.72
CA MET A 44 -16.35 -2.13 -1.32
C MET A 44 -17.47 -2.27 -0.27
N ASN A 45 -17.17 -2.86 0.90
CA ASN A 45 -18.08 -2.92 2.04
C ASN A 45 -17.87 -1.70 2.96
N LYS A 46 -18.54 -0.59 2.60
CA LYS A 46 -18.38 0.72 3.26
C LYS A 46 -18.67 0.69 4.77
N VAL A 47 -19.75 0.02 5.16
CA VAL A 47 -20.15 -0.08 6.59
C VAL A 47 -19.07 -0.78 7.40
N ASN A 48 -18.60 -1.92 6.90
CA ASN A 48 -17.66 -2.74 7.64
C ASN A 48 -16.26 -2.09 7.73
N CYS A 49 -15.83 -1.35 6.71
CA CYS A 49 -14.60 -0.56 6.77
C CYS A 49 -14.74 0.61 7.76
N ALA A 50 -15.86 1.32 7.73
CA ALA A 50 -16.20 2.36 8.71
C ALA A 50 -16.11 1.87 10.16
N ASP A 51 -16.60 0.66 10.44
CA ASP A 51 -16.54 0.07 11.79
C ASP A 51 -15.09 -0.28 12.21
N GLU A 52 -14.27 -0.81 11.29
CA GLU A 52 -12.86 -1.07 11.57
C GLU A 52 -12.07 0.22 11.86
N ILE A 53 -12.41 1.30 11.15
CA ILE A 53 -11.81 2.63 11.38
C ILE A 53 -12.20 3.14 12.76
N GLU A 54 -13.46 3.00 13.17
CA GLU A 54 -13.92 3.43 14.49
C GLU A 54 -13.19 2.67 15.61
N GLU A 55 -13.02 1.35 15.47
CA GLU A 55 -12.20 0.57 16.42
C GLU A 55 -10.75 1.06 16.43
N TYR A 56 -10.13 1.21 15.25
CA TYR A 56 -8.76 1.70 15.14
C TYR A 56 -8.57 3.07 15.80
N HIS A 57 -9.51 3.98 15.58
CA HIS A 57 -9.56 5.29 16.22
C HIS A 57 -9.64 5.19 17.75
N SER A 58 -10.51 4.33 18.26
CA SER A 58 -10.72 4.19 19.70
C SER A 58 -9.52 3.59 20.44
N VAL A 59 -8.70 2.78 19.77
CA VAL A 59 -7.60 2.03 20.40
C VAL A 59 -6.22 2.62 20.09
N PHE A 60 -5.99 3.10 18.88
CA PHE A 60 -4.65 3.42 18.37
C PHE A 60 -4.50 4.83 17.78
N PHE A 61 -5.59 5.46 17.36
CA PHE A 61 -5.54 6.75 16.67
C PHE A 61 -6.69 7.68 17.12
N PRO A 62 -6.62 8.20 18.37
CA PRO A 62 -7.66 9.06 18.93
C PRO A 62 -7.81 10.39 18.17
N GLU A 63 -8.84 11.15 18.51
CA GLU A 63 -9.13 12.44 17.86
C GLU A 63 -7.97 13.44 18.06
N ASN A 64 -7.70 14.26 17.03
CA ASN A 64 -6.59 15.22 16.96
C ASN A 64 -5.19 14.60 17.04
N ASP A 65 -5.07 13.27 16.96
CA ASP A 65 -3.77 12.61 16.86
C ASP A 65 -3.18 12.76 15.45
N ILE A 66 -1.87 12.52 15.36
CA ILE A 66 -1.10 12.64 14.12
C ILE A 66 -0.55 11.28 13.73
N LEU A 67 -0.92 10.80 12.54
CA LEU A 67 -0.38 9.60 11.94
C LEU A 67 1.01 9.88 11.36
N ASP A 68 1.99 9.01 11.60
CA ASP A 68 3.34 9.25 11.09
C ASP A 68 3.45 8.98 9.59
N LEU A 69 2.75 7.96 9.08
CA LEU A 69 2.79 7.60 7.67
C LEU A 69 1.46 7.03 7.16
N LEU A 70 0.95 7.58 6.07
CA LEU A 70 -0.07 6.94 5.22
C LEU A 70 0.57 6.56 3.88
N VAL A 71 0.49 5.29 3.50
CA VAL A 71 0.86 4.82 2.17
C VAL A 71 -0.43 4.54 1.40
N ILE A 72 -0.58 5.19 0.24
CA ILE A 72 -1.62 4.91 -0.75
C ILE A 72 -0.95 4.07 -1.84
N SER A 73 -1.38 2.83 -2.00
CA SER A 73 -0.76 1.91 -2.93
C SER A 73 -1.17 2.17 -4.38
N HIS A 74 -2.45 2.51 -4.61
CA HIS A 74 -2.99 3.04 -5.86
C HIS A 74 -4.29 3.80 -5.55
N PHE A 75 -4.89 4.40 -6.58
CA PHE A 75 -6.07 5.24 -6.44
C PHE A 75 -7.38 4.57 -6.88
N ASP A 76 -7.45 3.23 -6.93
CA ASP A 76 -8.75 2.59 -7.17
C ASP A 76 -9.66 2.79 -5.96
N GLU A 77 -10.97 2.91 -6.23
CA GLU A 77 -11.95 3.36 -5.23
C GLU A 77 -11.90 2.51 -3.97
N ASP A 78 -11.84 1.19 -4.06
CA ASP A 78 -11.87 0.27 -2.93
C ASP A 78 -10.60 0.25 -2.07
N HIS A 79 -9.58 1.06 -2.37
CA HIS A 79 -8.39 1.23 -1.52
C HIS A 79 -8.27 2.63 -0.90
N VAL A 80 -8.94 3.63 -1.49
CA VAL A 80 -8.86 5.03 -1.05
C VAL A 80 -10.17 5.60 -0.50
N ASN A 81 -11.29 4.93 -0.73
CA ASN A 81 -12.63 5.44 -0.42
C ASN A 81 -12.95 5.57 1.08
N HIS A 82 -12.02 5.33 2.01
CA HIS A 82 -12.22 5.67 3.42
C HIS A 82 -11.11 6.52 4.03
N ILE A 83 -10.14 7.00 3.23
CA ILE A 83 -9.09 7.90 3.71
C ILE A 83 -9.69 9.16 4.36
N TYR A 84 -10.74 9.74 3.77
CA TYR A 84 -11.43 10.91 4.33
C TYR A 84 -11.98 10.66 5.75
N LYS A 85 -12.52 9.46 6.01
CA LYS A 85 -13.06 9.06 7.30
C LYS A 85 -11.95 8.69 8.28
N LEU A 86 -10.91 8.00 7.81
CA LEU A 86 -9.73 7.67 8.60
C LEU A 86 -9.07 8.93 9.16
N LEU A 87 -9.03 10.01 8.37
CA LEU A 87 -8.36 11.27 8.71
C LEU A 87 -9.33 12.37 9.18
N GLU A 88 -10.59 12.01 9.47
CA GLU A 88 -11.56 12.94 10.05
C GLU A 88 -11.03 13.46 11.41
N ASN A 89 -10.90 14.78 11.55
CA ASN A 89 -10.31 15.46 12.71
C ASN A 89 -8.91 14.97 13.11
N ARG A 90 -8.12 14.51 12.14
CA ARG A 90 -6.77 13.98 12.37
C ARG A 90 -5.82 14.43 11.27
N LYS A 91 -4.52 14.36 11.56
CA LYS A 91 -3.47 14.80 10.64
C LYS A 91 -2.48 13.70 10.32
N VAL A 92 -1.70 13.89 9.26
CA VAL A 92 -0.66 12.95 8.83
C VAL A 92 0.64 13.71 8.57
N LYS A 93 1.76 13.22 9.13
CA LYS A 93 3.09 13.81 8.85
C LYS A 93 3.57 13.50 7.45
N LYS A 94 3.31 12.30 6.95
CA LYS A 94 3.79 11.86 5.65
C LYS A 94 2.78 11.02 4.90
N ILE A 95 2.55 11.36 3.64
CA ILE A 95 1.74 10.56 2.72
C ILE A 95 2.65 10.08 1.59
N ILE A 96 2.71 8.78 1.34
CA ILE A 96 3.40 8.20 0.19
C ILE A 96 2.35 7.72 -0.80
N ALA A 97 2.51 8.05 -2.08
CA ALA A 97 1.61 7.62 -3.15
C ALA A 97 2.38 7.35 -4.46
N PRO A 98 1.84 6.57 -5.42
CA PRO A 98 2.47 6.45 -6.73
C PRO A 98 2.41 7.80 -7.47
N PHE A 99 3.50 8.14 -8.16
CA PHE A 99 3.48 9.22 -9.15
C PHE A 99 2.69 8.75 -10.38
N LEU A 100 1.56 9.39 -10.65
CA LEU A 100 0.73 9.15 -11.83
C LEU A 100 0.40 10.47 -12.50
N ASN A 101 0.68 10.58 -13.80
CA ASN A 101 0.32 11.77 -14.55
C ASN A 101 -1.20 11.96 -14.61
N PHE A 102 -1.63 13.12 -15.08
CA PHE A 102 -3.03 13.49 -15.13
C PHE A 102 -3.86 12.53 -15.98
N ASN A 103 -3.36 12.09 -17.13
CA ASN A 103 -4.10 11.22 -18.05
C ASN A 103 -4.28 9.81 -17.48
N GLU A 104 -3.28 9.28 -16.76
CA GLU A 104 -3.38 8.04 -16.00
C GLU A 104 -4.50 8.12 -14.96
N ARG A 105 -4.49 9.17 -14.12
CA ARG A 105 -5.53 9.35 -13.09
C ARG A 105 -6.90 9.63 -13.69
N PHE A 106 -6.94 10.37 -14.79
CA PHE A 106 -8.18 10.64 -15.53
C PHE A 106 -8.81 9.36 -16.07
N LEU A 107 -8.00 8.41 -16.57
CA LEU A 107 -8.48 7.09 -16.94
C LEU A 107 -9.13 6.38 -15.75
N LEU A 108 -8.54 6.43 -14.55
CA LEU A 108 -9.12 5.82 -13.34
C LEU A 108 -10.49 6.41 -13.01
N VAL A 109 -10.67 7.73 -13.16
CA VAL A 109 -11.98 8.37 -13.01
C VAL A 109 -12.99 7.81 -14.01
N LEU A 110 -12.62 7.72 -15.29
CA LEU A 110 -13.53 7.20 -16.31
C LEU A 110 -13.85 5.72 -16.10
N ARG A 111 -12.86 4.92 -15.69
CA ARG A 111 -13.07 3.51 -15.33
C ARG A 111 -14.03 3.35 -14.17
N TRP A 112 -13.90 4.18 -13.15
CA TRP A 112 -14.82 4.18 -12.02
C TRP A 112 -16.26 4.47 -12.47
N ILE A 113 -16.47 5.45 -13.35
CA ILE A 113 -17.79 5.74 -13.94
C ILE A 113 -18.30 4.57 -14.77
N GLU A 114 -17.43 3.91 -15.53
CA GLU A 114 -17.78 2.74 -16.34
C GLU A 114 -18.29 1.59 -15.48
N GLN A 115 -17.62 1.32 -14.35
CA GLN A 115 -17.96 0.25 -13.42
C GLN A 115 -19.19 0.57 -12.55
N SER A 116 -19.30 1.81 -12.06
CA SER A 116 -20.41 2.25 -11.20
C SER A 116 -21.65 2.70 -11.98
N GLY A 117 -21.54 2.90 -13.29
CA GLY A 117 -22.60 3.39 -14.17
C GLY A 117 -22.83 4.90 -14.15
N SER A 118 -22.52 5.58 -13.03
CA SER A 118 -22.53 7.04 -12.88
C SER A 118 -21.78 7.46 -11.60
N ILE A 119 -21.49 8.75 -11.45
CA ILE A 119 -21.01 9.29 -10.16
C ILE A 119 -22.20 9.43 -9.22
N GLY A 120 -22.17 8.68 -8.12
CA GLY A 120 -23.15 8.81 -7.05
C GLY A 120 -23.15 10.23 -6.47
N THR A 121 -24.26 10.66 -5.87
CA THR A 121 -24.36 12.00 -5.25
C THR A 121 -23.75 12.09 -3.85
N GLU A 122 -23.13 11.01 -3.38
CA GLU A 122 -22.60 10.89 -2.02
C GLU A 122 -21.31 11.70 -1.84
N PRO A 123 -21.08 12.37 -0.69
CA PRO A 123 -19.83 13.09 -0.40
C PRO A 123 -18.56 12.25 -0.65
N LEU A 124 -18.64 10.94 -0.40
CA LEU A 124 -17.56 10.00 -0.67
C LEU A 124 -17.18 9.94 -2.16
N SER A 125 -18.16 10.00 -3.06
CA SER A 125 -17.89 9.99 -4.50
C SER A 125 -17.09 11.24 -4.91
N PHE A 126 -17.34 12.38 -4.26
CA PHE A 126 -16.60 13.62 -4.50
C PHE A 126 -15.20 13.58 -3.91
N PHE A 127 -14.98 12.96 -2.75
CA PHE A 127 -13.64 12.77 -2.21
C PHE A 127 -12.77 11.96 -3.19
N THR A 128 -13.23 10.78 -3.61
CA THR A 128 -12.47 9.93 -4.54
C THR A 128 -12.22 10.63 -5.88
N LEU A 129 -13.23 11.35 -6.41
CA LEU A 129 -13.08 12.14 -7.63
C LEU A 129 -12.01 13.23 -7.49
N ASN A 130 -12.04 14.00 -6.41
CA ASN A 130 -11.08 15.06 -6.16
C ASN A 130 -9.67 14.49 -5.92
N LEU A 131 -9.57 13.39 -5.18
CA LEU A 131 -8.30 12.69 -4.96
C LEU A 131 -7.68 12.24 -6.29
N LEU A 132 -8.49 11.73 -7.21
CA LEU A 132 -8.04 11.32 -8.53
C LEU A 132 -7.67 12.50 -9.42
N LEU A 133 -8.44 13.58 -9.44
CA LEU A 133 -8.19 14.72 -10.34
C LEU A 133 -7.12 15.68 -9.81
N ASP A 134 -7.04 15.87 -8.50
CA ASP A 134 -6.13 16.77 -7.81
C ASP A 134 -5.68 16.18 -6.45
N PRO A 135 -4.78 15.16 -6.49
CA PRO A 135 -4.35 14.46 -5.28
C PRO A 135 -3.61 15.37 -4.32
N ILE A 136 -2.81 16.31 -4.83
CA ILE A 136 -2.00 17.19 -3.99
C ILE A 136 -2.89 18.09 -3.14
N ASN A 137 -3.82 18.82 -3.75
CA ASN A 137 -4.71 19.68 -2.97
C ASN A 137 -5.60 18.88 -2.04
N THR A 138 -6.13 17.75 -2.50
CA THR A 138 -7.00 16.88 -1.68
C THR A 138 -6.26 16.37 -0.44
N LEU A 139 -5.08 15.79 -0.61
CA LEU A 139 -4.30 15.20 0.48
C LEU A 139 -3.67 16.26 1.40
N SER A 140 -3.32 17.43 0.86
CA SER A 140 -2.72 18.52 1.64
C SER A 140 -3.61 19.01 2.78
N THR A 141 -4.94 18.85 2.67
CA THR A 141 -5.89 19.21 3.73
C THR A 141 -5.70 18.39 5.02
N TYR A 142 -5.18 17.17 4.90
CA TYR A 142 -4.95 16.25 6.01
C TYR A 142 -3.52 16.25 6.53
N LEU A 143 -2.61 17.02 5.90
CA LEU A 143 -1.23 17.08 6.35
C LEU A 143 -1.11 17.81 7.68
N ASP A 144 -0.17 17.35 8.50
CA ASP A 144 0.31 18.11 9.64
C ASP A 144 0.78 19.49 9.18
N ASP A 145 0.44 20.52 9.96
CA ASP A 145 0.69 21.90 9.56
C ASP A 145 2.19 22.23 9.57
N SER A 146 2.95 21.61 10.48
CA SER A 146 4.36 21.93 10.76
C SER A 146 5.35 21.17 9.88
N GLU A 147 5.18 19.86 9.71
CA GLU A 147 6.14 18.98 9.03
C GLU A 147 5.49 18.06 7.97
N GLY A 148 4.20 18.26 7.70
CA GLY A 148 3.44 17.45 6.76
C GLY A 148 3.96 17.51 5.32
N GLU A 149 4.20 16.34 4.71
CA GLU A 149 4.62 16.23 3.31
C GLU A 149 3.98 15.05 2.55
N ILE A 150 3.85 15.20 1.23
CA ILE A 150 3.45 14.14 0.29
C ILE A 150 4.68 13.75 -0.52
N VAL A 151 4.96 12.45 -0.63
CA VAL A 151 6.06 11.89 -1.42
C VAL A 151 5.49 10.99 -2.51
N PHE A 152 5.65 11.42 -3.75
CA PHE A 152 5.30 10.61 -4.92
C PHE A 152 6.46 9.71 -5.33
N ILE A 153 6.17 8.42 -5.53
CA ILE A 153 7.15 7.42 -5.97
C ILE A 153 6.94 7.13 -7.44
N ASN A 154 7.96 7.38 -8.26
CA ASN A 154 8.01 6.94 -9.65
C ASN A 154 8.84 5.66 -9.81
N SER A 155 8.75 4.99 -10.96
CA SER A 155 9.62 3.85 -11.27
C SER A 155 11.06 4.34 -11.45
N GLY A 156 12.00 3.76 -10.71
CA GLY A 156 13.43 4.00 -10.86
C GLY A 156 14.07 2.99 -11.81
N PRO A 157 15.41 3.01 -11.93
CA PRO A 157 16.13 2.00 -12.70
C PRO A 157 15.81 0.58 -12.22
N ASP A 158 15.65 -0.35 -13.17
CA ASP A 158 15.46 -1.78 -12.93
C ASP A 158 16.72 -2.43 -12.34
N LYS A 159 16.96 -2.14 -11.06
CA LYS A 159 18.07 -2.68 -10.28
C LYS A 159 17.52 -3.35 -9.02
N PRO A 160 18.09 -4.51 -8.65
CA PRO A 160 17.75 -5.15 -7.39
C PRO A 160 18.13 -4.25 -6.21
N PHE A 161 17.35 -4.31 -5.13
CA PHE A 161 17.82 -3.77 -3.86
C PHE A 161 19.07 -4.53 -3.40
N LEU A 162 20.15 -3.82 -3.09
CA LEU A 162 21.39 -4.42 -2.61
C LEU A 162 21.28 -4.79 -1.13
N ILE A 163 21.92 -5.89 -0.74
CA ILE A 163 22.11 -6.21 0.69
C ILE A 163 23.15 -5.23 1.21
N ASP A 164 22.87 -4.59 2.34
CA ASP A 164 23.82 -3.69 2.98
C ASP A 164 24.87 -4.52 3.70
N ASP A 165 25.87 -5.03 2.96
CA ASP A 165 26.97 -5.83 3.51
C ASP A 165 27.85 -5.04 4.51
N GLU A 166 27.69 -3.71 4.61
CA GLU A 166 28.65 -2.83 5.30
C GLU A 166 28.19 -2.29 6.67
N LEU A 167 26.91 -2.36 7.04
CA LEU A 167 26.42 -1.86 8.35
C LEU A 167 26.52 -2.88 9.50
N GLU A 168 26.92 -4.12 9.21
CA GLU A 168 27.15 -5.15 10.24
C GLU A 168 28.32 -4.82 11.18
N ASN A 169 29.17 -3.84 10.81
CA ASN A 169 30.33 -3.42 11.60
C ASN A 169 30.23 -2.00 12.19
N GLU A 170 29.10 -1.31 12.06
CA GLU A 170 28.93 -0.02 12.74
C GLU A 170 28.82 -0.24 14.26
N ASN A 171 29.86 0.17 14.97
CA ASN A 171 29.84 0.30 16.41
C ASN A 171 28.87 1.44 16.78
N PHE A 172 27.57 1.15 16.82
CA PHE A 172 26.61 2.01 17.52
C PHE A 172 26.95 1.94 19.02
N SER A 173 27.84 2.83 19.46
CA SER A 173 28.25 3.03 20.85
C SER A 173 27.71 4.33 21.44
N GLU A 174 26.96 5.10 20.65
CA GLU A 174 26.40 6.36 21.09
C GLU A 174 25.21 6.15 22.03
N GLU A 175 25.21 6.89 23.12
CA GLU A 175 24.09 6.98 24.05
C GLU A 175 22.98 7.79 23.38
N LEU A 176 21.91 7.14 22.91
CA LEU A 176 20.74 7.83 22.35
C LEU A 176 20.08 8.66 23.46
N LYS A 177 20.01 9.98 23.26
CA LYS A 177 19.37 10.92 24.18
C LYS A 177 18.29 11.69 23.44
N GLU A 178 17.04 11.45 23.83
CA GLU A 178 15.87 12.20 23.35
C GLU A 178 15.61 12.09 21.83
N ASP A 179 16.08 11.02 21.20
CA ASP A 179 15.85 10.78 19.78
C ASP A 179 14.41 10.31 19.50
N LYS A 180 13.82 10.88 18.43
CA LYS A 180 12.48 10.51 17.93
C LYS A 180 12.58 9.51 16.79
N LEU A 181 11.52 8.70 16.64
CA LEU A 181 11.34 7.88 15.46
C LEU A 181 11.08 8.75 14.23
N THR A 182 11.87 8.54 13.18
CA THR A 182 11.75 9.30 11.93
C THR A 182 11.93 8.40 10.72
N LEU A 183 11.15 8.66 9.67
CA LEU A 183 11.30 7.98 8.38
C LEU A 183 12.18 8.83 7.47
N ASP A 184 13.43 8.37 7.30
CA ASP A 184 14.47 9.03 6.54
C ASP A 184 14.49 8.51 5.09
N PHE A 185 14.42 9.42 4.13
CA PHE A 185 14.51 9.15 2.68
C PHE A 185 15.93 9.30 2.13
N GLY A 186 16.89 9.63 2.99
CA GLY A 186 18.26 9.93 2.58
C GLY A 186 18.33 11.15 1.66
N LYS A 187 19.22 11.09 0.67
CA LYS A 187 19.48 12.18 -0.28
C LYS A 187 18.58 12.15 -1.51
N ASP A 188 17.82 11.08 -1.71
CA ASP A 188 17.13 10.81 -2.97
C ASP A 188 15.69 11.37 -2.99
N LEU A 189 15.42 12.40 -2.19
CA LEU A 189 14.15 13.10 -2.15
C LEU A 189 14.29 14.48 -2.78
N SER A 190 13.49 14.76 -3.80
CA SER A 190 13.55 16.00 -4.60
C SER A 190 12.21 16.72 -4.60
N THR A 191 12.23 18.04 -4.79
CA THR A 191 11.01 18.82 -5.05
C THR A 191 10.46 18.50 -6.43
N LEU A 192 9.19 18.82 -6.67
CA LEU A 192 8.62 18.74 -8.01
C LEU A 192 9.24 19.82 -8.93
N GLU A 193 9.59 19.42 -10.15
CA GLU A 193 10.12 20.25 -11.22
C GLU A 193 8.97 20.67 -12.17
N SER A 194 9.23 21.60 -13.10
CA SER A 194 8.20 22.12 -14.01
C SER A 194 7.47 21.02 -14.79
N GLU A 195 8.21 20.02 -15.29
CA GLU A 195 7.63 18.89 -16.01
C GLU A 195 6.69 18.06 -15.13
N ASP A 196 7.04 17.82 -13.86
CA ASP A 196 6.15 17.07 -12.95
C ASP A 196 4.88 17.86 -12.63
N ILE A 197 5.01 19.19 -12.47
CA ILE A 197 3.87 20.07 -12.18
C ILE A 197 2.88 20.02 -13.34
N ASP A 198 3.38 20.07 -14.57
CA ASP A 198 2.60 19.98 -15.79
C ASP A 198 1.95 18.58 -15.92
N GLU A 199 2.72 17.51 -15.72
CA GLU A 199 2.21 16.13 -15.76
C GLU A 199 1.14 15.88 -14.69
N LEU A 200 1.28 16.45 -13.50
CA LEU A 200 0.30 16.32 -12.42
C LEU A 200 -0.87 17.32 -12.53
N LYS A 201 -0.76 18.35 -13.38
CA LYS A 201 -1.63 19.53 -13.36
C LYS A 201 -1.76 20.13 -11.95
N ALA A 202 -0.64 20.22 -11.23
CA ALA A 202 -0.59 20.60 -9.83
C ALA A 202 -0.52 22.13 -9.64
N THR A 203 -1.04 22.62 -8.50
CA THR A 203 -0.99 24.06 -8.16
C THR A 203 -0.33 24.36 -6.81
N ASN A 204 -0.54 23.54 -5.77
CA ASN A 204 0.01 23.75 -4.43
C ASN A 204 1.09 22.72 -4.07
N ILE A 205 2.30 22.91 -4.59
CA ILE A 205 3.34 21.87 -4.56
C ILE A 205 4.34 21.99 -3.39
N GLU A 206 4.20 22.98 -2.50
CA GLU A 206 5.20 23.27 -1.47
C GLU A 206 5.48 22.07 -0.55
N LYS A 207 4.43 21.31 -0.23
CA LYS A 207 4.50 20.10 0.60
C LYS A 207 4.66 18.81 -0.21
N ALA A 208 4.81 18.90 -1.54
CA ALA A 208 4.91 17.75 -2.42
C ALA A 208 6.36 17.52 -2.90
N LYS A 209 6.80 16.28 -2.80
CA LYS A 209 8.14 15.82 -3.21
C LYS A 209 8.02 14.57 -4.07
N LYS A 210 9.10 14.25 -4.79
CA LYS A 210 9.22 13.03 -5.59
C LYS A 210 10.50 12.27 -5.26
N THR A 211 10.42 10.95 -5.43
CA THR A 211 11.54 10.01 -5.41
C THR A 211 11.24 8.88 -6.40
N THR A 212 12.20 7.97 -6.57
CA THR A 212 11.95 6.71 -7.28
C THR A 212 11.82 5.54 -6.31
N ASP A 213 11.31 4.43 -6.81
CA ASP A 213 11.25 3.14 -6.12
C ASP A 213 12.63 2.46 -5.94
N ALA A 214 13.72 3.13 -6.35
CA ALA A 214 15.09 2.74 -6.00
C ALA A 214 15.49 3.25 -4.61
N ASN A 215 14.82 4.29 -4.10
CA ASN A 215 15.04 4.79 -2.75
C ASN A 215 14.53 3.76 -1.72
N ARG A 216 15.19 3.73 -0.55
CA ARG A 216 14.93 2.78 0.54
C ARG A 216 14.64 3.55 1.83
N PRO A 217 13.47 4.21 1.95
CA PRO A 217 13.10 4.91 3.17
C PRO A 217 13.31 4.04 4.40
N THR A 218 14.04 4.56 5.37
CA THR A 218 14.46 3.82 6.55
C THR A 218 13.91 4.51 7.80
N LEU A 219 13.13 3.77 8.58
CA LEU A 219 12.73 4.17 9.92
C LEU A 219 13.94 4.06 10.85
N LYS A 220 14.28 5.15 11.51
CA LYS A 220 15.42 5.25 12.41
C LYS A 220 15.01 5.85 13.76
N ILE A 221 15.76 5.49 14.80
CA ILE A 221 15.79 6.22 16.08
C ILE A 221 17.18 6.83 16.23
N GLY A 222 17.26 8.17 16.12
CA GLY A 222 18.53 8.86 15.96
C GLY A 222 19.27 8.33 14.72
N VAL A 223 20.48 7.83 14.92
CA VAL A 223 21.30 7.23 13.85
C VAL A 223 20.99 5.75 13.58
N ILE A 224 20.20 5.10 14.43
CA ILE A 224 20.06 3.64 14.42
C ILE A 224 18.93 3.21 13.47
N PRO A 225 19.23 2.45 12.39
CA PRO A 225 18.22 1.99 11.45
C PRO A 225 17.45 0.78 12.02
N ILE A 226 16.12 0.87 11.99
CA ILE A 226 15.19 -0.12 12.57
C ILE A 226 14.52 -0.93 11.47
N MET A 227 13.90 -0.26 10.51
CA MET A 227 13.06 -0.87 9.49
C MET A 227 13.22 -0.13 8.16
N GLU A 228 13.11 -0.84 7.05
CA GLU A 228 13.08 -0.26 5.70
C GLU A 228 11.71 -0.46 5.07
N PHE A 229 11.34 0.49 4.21
CA PHE A 229 10.18 0.42 3.33
C PHE A 229 10.69 0.37 1.89
N LEU A 230 10.61 -0.79 1.27
CA LEU A 230 11.11 -1.04 -0.09
C LEU A 230 9.92 -1.07 -1.03
N PHE A 231 9.83 -0.09 -1.92
CA PHE A 231 8.72 0.04 -2.85
C PHE A 231 9.04 -0.58 -4.20
N TYR A 232 8.01 -1.02 -4.92
CA TYR A 232 8.12 -1.34 -6.34
C TYR A 232 6.95 -0.73 -7.07
N LYS A 233 7.25 0.07 -8.10
CA LYS A 233 6.27 0.59 -9.04
C LYS A 233 6.59 0.03 -10.41
N LYS A 234 5.66 -0.70 -11.00
CA LYS A 234 5.82 -1.17 -12.38
C LYS A 234 5.98 0.03 -13.31
N GLN A 235 6.95 -0.05 -14.23
CA GLN A 235 7.07 0.93 -15.29
C GLN A 235 5.95 0.72 -16.32
N ILE A 236 5.27 1.81 -16.66
CA ILE A 236 4.23 1.84 -17.68
C ILE A 236 4.90 1.82 -19.06
N GLY A 237 4.39 1.00 -19.97
CA GLY A 237 4.90 0.92 -21.34
C GLY A 237 4.40 2.07 -22.22
N ASN A 238 4.98 2.18 -23.41
CA ASN A 238 4.58 3.22 -24.38
C ASN A 238 3.13 3.04 -24.85
N ASP A 239 2.72 1.80 -25.11
CA ASP A 239 1.36 1.50 -25.57
C ASP A 239 0.32 1.93 -24.51
N GLU A 240 0.60 1.70 -23.21
CA GLU A 240 -0.28 2.15 -22.12
C GLU A 240 -0.37 3.69 -22.09
N LYS A 241 0.77 4.39 -22.19
CA LYS A 241 0.80 5.86 -22.22
C LYS A 241 0.00 6.43 -23.40
N GLU A 242 0.24 5.92 -24.60
CA GLU A 242 -0.48 6.33 -25.81
C GLU A 242 -2.00 6.07 -25.70
N PHE A 243 -2.40 4.96 -25.06
CA PHE A 243 -3.82 4.69 -24.78
C PHE A 243 -4.44 5.74 -23.84
N TYR A 244 -3.75 6.10 -22.75
CA TYR A 244 -4.25 7.10 -21.80
C TYR A 244 -4.41 8.47 -22.45
N ASP A 245 -3.43 8.88 -23.26
CA ASP A 245 -3.44 10.13 -24.00
C ASP A 245 -4.58 10.17 -25.02
N ALA A 246 -4.83 9.08 -25.74
CA ALA A 246 -5.94 8.99 -26.69
C ALA A 246 -7.31 9.04 -26.00
N VAL A 247 -7.47 8.35 -24.86
CA VAL A 247 -8.70 8.41 -24.07
C VAL A 247 -8.98 9.85 -23.63
N TYR A 248 -7.96 10.55 -23.13
CA TYR A 248 -8.09 11.94 -22.72
C TYR A 248 -8.48 12.84 -23.89
N LYS A 249 -7.77 12.74 -25.03
CA LYS A 249 -8.09 13.50 -26.25
C LYS A 249 -9.51 13.27 -26.73
N LEU A 250 -9.95 12.02 -26.82
CA LEU A 250 -11.30 11.66 -27.26
C LEU A 250 -12.38 12.17 -26.31
N PHE A 251 -12.10 12.24 -25.01
CA PHE A 251 -13.00 12.86 -24.04
C PHE A 251 -13.13 14.37 -24.30
N ILE A 252 -12.02 15.07 -24.53
CA ILE A 252 -12.03 16.50 -24.85
C ILE A 252 -12.82 16.75 -26.14
N GLU A 253 -12.53 16.04 -27.22
CA GLU A 253 -13.27 16.14 -28.50
C GLU A 253 -14.78 15.91 -28.31
N LYS A 254 -15.15 14.94 -27.47
CA LYS A 254 -16.54 14.60 -27.22
C LYS A 254 -17.31 15.71 -26.52
N PHE A 255 -16.66 16.45 -25.63
CA PHE A 255 -17.26 17.50 -24.82
C PHE A 255 -16.74 18.89 -25.17
N GLU A 256 -16.17 19.08 -26.36
CA GLU A 256 -15.50 20.30 -26.81
C GLU A 256 -16.31 21.57 -26.54
N SER A 257 -17.61 21.54 -26.85
CA SER A 257 -18.53 22.67 -26.67
C SER A 257 -18.80 23.06 -25.21
N LYS A 258 -18.34 22.27 -24.24
CA LYS A 258 -18.48 22.54 -22.79
C LYS A 258 -17.21 23.13 -22.17
N PHE A 259 -16.10 23.19 -22.90
CA PHE A 259 -14.86 23.81 -22.42
C PHE A 259 -14.75 25.26 -22.90
N GLY A 260 -14.22 26.13 -22.06
CA GLY A 260 -13.86 27.50 -22.46
C GLY A 260 -12.64 27.53 -23.37
N ASP A 261 -11.64 26.68 -23.08
CA ASP A 261 -10.48 26.39 -23.93
C ASP A 261 -10.26 24.86 -23.98
N PRO A 262 -10.71 24.18 -25.05
CA PRO A 262 -10.51 22.74 -25.21
C PRO A 262 -9.04 22.31 -25.28
N GLU A 263 -8.11 23.20 -25.65
CA GLU A 263 -6.67 22.85 -25.70
C GLU A 263 -6.05 22.82 -24.30
N ASN A 264 -6.55 23.65 -23.37
CA ASN A 264 -6.05 23.76 -22.00
C ASN A 264 -7.19 23.71 -20.97
N PRO A 265 -7.95 22.60 -20.90
CA PRO A 265 -9.10 22.51 -20.02
C PRO A 265 -8.67 22.48 -18.55
N THR A 266 -9.35 23.28 -17.73
CA THR A 266 -9.11 23.33 -16.29
C THR A 266 -9.63 22.08 -15.60
N ILE A 267 -9.05 21.73 -14.43
CA ILE A 267 -9.56 20.63 -13.60
C ILE A 267 -11.02 20.87 -13.21
N GLY A 268 -11.41 22.13 -12.97
CA GLY A 268 -12.80 22.52 -12.65
C GLY A 268 -13.78 22.18 -13.77
N GLU A 269 -13.48 22.57 -15.01
CA GLU A 269 -14.34 22.25 -16.17
C GLU A 269 -14.45 20.75 -16.39
N ILE A 270 -13.32 20.03 -16.30
CA ILE A 270 -13.29 18.56 -16.40
C ILE A 270 -14.20 17.94 -15.34
N THR A 271 -14.05 18.37 -14.09
CA THR A 271 -14.85 17.91 -12.94
C THR A 271 -16.35 18.14 -13.18
N ASP A 272 -16.74 19.32 -13.65
CA ASP A 272 -18.13 19.66 -13.88
C ASP A 272 -18.75 18.83 -15.01
N ILE A 273 -18.01 18.61 -16.11
CA ILE A 273 -18.45 17.72 -17.20
C ILE A 273 -18.63 16.30 -16.68
N ILE A 274 -17.66 15.77 -15.94
CA ILE A 274 -17.69 14.43 -15.35
C ILE A 274 -18.95 14.25 -14.47
N LYS A 275 -19.29 15.23 -13.62
CA LYS A 275 -20.52 15.20 -12.80
C LYS A 275 -21.82 15.16 -13.61
N THR A 276 -21.81 15.57 -14.88
CA THR A 276 -22.98 15.48 -15.77
C THR A 276 -23.19 14.09 -16.39
N ILE A 277 -22.21 13.20 -16.30
CA ILE A 277 -22.27 11.88 -16.93
C ILE A 277 -23.19 10.96 -16.11
N ARG A 278 -24.32 10.57 -16.71
CA ARG A 278 -25.37 9.75 -16.06
C ARG A 278 -25.31 8.27 -16.43
N THR A 279 -24.59 7.91 -17.48
CA THR A 279 -24.43 6.52 -17.92
C THR A 279 -23.01 6.24 -18.38
N ALA A 280 -22.54 5.00 -18.16
CA ALA A 280 -21.25 4.50 -18.64
C ALA A 280 -21.15 4.44 -20.18
N THR A 281 -22.27 4.54 -20.91
CA THR A 281 -22.34 4.33 -22.36
C THR A 281 -21.36 5.20 -23.14
N GLU A 282 -21.24 6.48 -22.78
CA GLU A 282 -20.34 7.40 -23.49
C GLU A 282 -18.87 7.10 -23.18
N ILE A 283 -18.57 6.68 -21.95
CA ILE A 283 -17.21 6.28 -21.55
C ILE A 283 -16.78 5.02 -22.28
N ILE A 284 -17.66 4.02 -22.37
CA ILE A 284 -17.40 2.78 -23.09
C ILE A 284 -17.09 3.07 -24.57
N LYS A 285 -17.82 4.00 -25.21
CA LYS A 285 -17.54 4.41 -26.59
C LYS A 285 -16.16 5.06 -26.74
N ILE A 286 -15.76 5.90 -25.78
CA ILE A 286 -14.42 6.51 -25.77
C ILE A 286 -13.35 5.42 -25.68
N PHE A 287 -13.49 4.46 -24.76
CA PHE A 287 -12.51 3.38 -24.60
C PHE A 287 -12.43 2.48 -25.84
N ILE A 288 -13.56 2.13 -26.46
CA ILE A 288 -13.59 1.34 -27.69
C ILE A 288 -12.86 2.09 -28.81
N LYS A 289 -13.19 3.36 -29.03
CA LYS A 289 -12.58 4.18 -30.07
C LYS A 289 -11.06 4.35 -29.85
N ALA A 290 -10.63 4.63 -28.62
CA ALA A 290 -9.20 4.71 -28.28
C ALA A 290 -8.47 3.40 -28.62
N LYS A 291 -9.09 2.25 -28.33
CA LYS A 291 -8.51 0.94 -28.65
C LYS A 291 -8.43 0.66 -30.15
N GLU A 292 -9.43 1.08 -30.91
CA GLU A 292 -9.48 0.93 -32.38
C GLU A 292 -8.46 1.81 -33.09
N ASP A 293 -8.33 3.08 -32.69
CA ASP A 293 -7.47 4.08 -33.34
C ASP A 293 -5.98 3.71 -33.25
N LEU A 294 -5.57 3.01 -32.20
CA LEU A 294 -4.16 2.75 -31.91
C LEU A 294 -3.66 1.39 -32.42
N ASN A 295 -4.56 0.53 -32.93
CA ASN A 295 -4.23 -0.79 -33.52
C ASN A 295 -3.19 -1.61 -32.72
N PHE A 296 -3.22 -1.51 -31.40
CA PHE A 296 -2.16 -2.04 -30.55
C PHE A 296 -2.13 -3.57 -30.58
N SER A 297 -1.02 -4.11 -31.06
CA SER A 297 -0.77 -5.56 -31.00
C SER A 297 -0.71 -6.09 -29.57
N ALA A 298 -0.23 -5.27 -28.60
CA ALA A 298 -0.10 -5.63 -27.19
C ALA A 298 -1.44 -5.71 -26.42
N PHE A 299 -2.49 -5.02 -26.88
CA PHE A 299 -3.80 -4.99 -26.20
C PHE A 299 -4.90 -5.77 -26.92
N LYS A 300 -4.55 -6.51 -27.98
CA LYS A 300 -5.54 -7.25 -28.79
C LYS A 300 -6.42 -8.18 -27.95
N ASN A 301 -5.87 -8.74 -26.87
CA ASN A 301 -6.56 -9.60 -25.91
C ASN A 301 -6.66 -9.04 -24.48
N THR A 302 -6.13 -7.85 -24.22
CA THR A 302 -6.15 -7.22 -22.89
C THR A 302 -7.49 -6.52 -22.69
N LYS A 303 -8.15 -6.77 -21.56
CA LYS A 303 -9.36 -6.02 -21.22
C LYS A 303 -8.98 -4.63 -20.73
N ILE A 304 -9.86 -3.66 -20.92
CA ILE A 304 -9.64 -2.27 -20.47
C ILE A 304 -9.39 -2.22 -18.95
N GLU A 305 -9.99 -3.14 -18.20
CA GLU A 305 -9.80 -3.31 -16.75
C GLU A 305 -8.36 -3.71 -16.35
N ASP A 306 -7.59 -4.31 -17.27
CA ASP A 306 -6.23 -4.78 -17.01
C ASP A 306 -5.15 -3.70 -17.30
N LEU A 307 -5.57 -2.50 -17.71
CA LEU A 307 -4.69 -1.41 -18.11
C LEU A 307 -4.25 -0.50 -16.95
N ASN A 308 -4.65 -0.78 -15.70
CA ASN A 308 -4.17 -0.03 -14.54
C ASN A 308 -2.94 -0.70 -13.94
N THR A 309 -1.73 -0.22 -14.27
CA THR A 309 -0.47 -0.82 -13.78
C THR A 309 0.20 0.00 -12.66
N SER A 310 -0.55 0.89 -12.01
CA SER A 310 -0.01 1.94 -11.13
C SER A 310 0.31 1.53 -9.69
N ALA A 311 0.05 0.28 -9.30
CA ALA A 311 0.14 -0.14 -7.90
C ALA A 311 1.58 -0.05 -7.37
N LEU A 312 1.72 0.48 -6.15
CA LEU A 312 2.91 0.38 -5.33
C LEU A 312 2.85 -0.89 -4.49
N CYS A 313 3.75 -1.82 -4.77
CA CYS A 313 4.06 -2.86 -3.81
C CYS A 313 4.94 -2.29 -2.70
N LEU A 314 4.84 -2.87 -1.50
CA LEU A 314 5.68 -2.54 -0.35
C LEU A 314 6.19 -3.81 0.31
N LEU A 315 7.52 -3.96 0.39
CA LEU A 315 8.15 -4.80 1.40
C LEU A 315 8.60 -3.89 2.55
N HIS A 316 7.95 -3.99 3.71
CA HIS A 316 8.54 -3.44 4.92
C HIS A 316 9.32 -4.54 5.66
N ARG A 317 10.55 -4.23 6.08
CA ARG A 317 11.44 -5.23 6.69
C ARG A 317 12.31 -4.67 7.81
N ASN A 318 12.57 -5.48 8.82
CA ASN A 318 13.49 -5.11 9.88
C ASN A 318 14.95 -5.15 9.42
N LYS A 319 15.75 -4.26 10.00
CA LYS A 319 17.19 -4.19 9.80
C LYS A 319 17.90 -5.11 10.79
N HIS A 320 18.77 -5.97 10.28
CA HIS A 320 19.56 -6.88 11.10
C HIS A 320 20.41 -6.14 12.14
N SER A 321 20.97 -4.99 11.74
CA SER A 321 21.75 -4.08 12.60
C SER A 321 21.00 -3.64 13.87
N PHE A 322 19.66 -3.50 13.81
CA PHE A 322 18.89 -3.14 15.00
C PHE A 322 18.89 -4.25 16.05
N TYR A 323 18.78 -5.51 15.64
CA TYR A 323 18.85 -6.65 16.56
C TYR A 323 20.22 -6.74 17.24
N HIS A 324 21.30 -6.48 16.50
CA HIS A 324 22.64 -6.40 17.07
C HIS A 324 22.75 -5.28 18.11
N TYR A 325 22.21 -4.10 17.80
CA TYR A 325 22.17 -2.99 18.74
C TYR A 325 21.41 -3.35 20.02
N LEU A 326 20.19 -3.89 19.90
CA LEU A 326 19.38 -4.31 21.05
C LEU A 326 20.09 -5.36 21.91
N SER A 327 20.78 -6.30 21.27
CA SER A 327 21.56 -7.34 21.95
C SER A 327 22.70 -6.74 22.77
N LYS A 328 23.46 -5.80 22.18
CA LYS A 328 24.58 -5.14 22.84
C LYS A 328 24.15 -4.39 24.10
N ILE A 329 23.09 -3.58 24.02
CA ILE A 329 22.59 -2.79 25.17
C ILE A 329 21.89 -3.65 26.24
N SER A 330 21.56 -4.90 25.93
CA SER A 330 20.87 -5.84 26.83
C SER A 330 21.78 -6.98 27.31
N ASN A 331 23.11 -6.79 27.28
CA ASN A 331 24.09 -7.81 27.67
C ASN A 331 23.86 -9.18 27.00
N SER A 332 23.44 -9.18 25.73
CA SER A 332 23.10 -10.37 24.95
C SER A 332 21.93 -11.21 25.49
N HIS A 333 21.12 -10.69 26.41
CA HIS A 333 19.94 -11.37 26.97
C HIS A 333 18.66 -10.79 26.39
N LEU A 334 18.20 -11.40 25.29
CA LEU A 334 16.96 -11.03 24.62
C LEU A 334 15.92 -12.16 24.71
N SER A 335 14.68 -11.79 25.02
CA SER A 335 13.50 -12.65 24.82
C SER A 335 12.76 -12.19 23.57
N PHE A 336 12.28 -13.15 22.79
CA PHE A 336 11.49 -12.93 21.59
C PHE A 336 10.13 -13.60 21.73
N GLU A 337 9.08 -12.88 21.39
CA GLU A 337 7.70 -13.34 21.37
C GLU A 337 7.10 -12.98 20.01
N ASN A 338 6.44 -13.95 19.38
CA ASN A 338 5.80 -13.80 18.08
C ASN A 338 4.41 -14.39 18.20
N ASP A 339 3.41 -13.58 17.93
CA ASP A 339 2.02 -13.98 17.95
C ASP A 339 1.37 -13.68 16.61
N VAL A 340 0.69 -14.66 16.04
CA VAL A 340 -0.21 -14.48 14.91
C VAL A 340 -1.61 -14.79 15.40
N ILE A 341 -2.46 -13.78 15.38
CA ILE A 341 -3.81 -13.79 15.92
C ILE A 341 -4.78 -13.66 14.76
N ARG A 342 -5.64 -14.67 14.59
CA ARG A 342 -6.80 -14.55 13.71
C ARG A 342 -7.87 -13.74 14.42
N ILE A 343 -8.41 -12.75 13.72
CA ILE A 343 -9.56 -11.97 14.16
C ILE A 343 -10.77 -12.51 13.42
N GLN A 344 -11.81 -12.89 14.15
CA GLN A 344 -13.07 -13.37 13.60
C GLN A 344 -14.22 -12.52 14.13
N LYS A 345 -14.91 -11.80 13.24
CA LYS A 345 -16.21 -11.21 13.54
C LYS A 345 -17.28 -12.29 13.51
N ILE A 346 -18.25 -12.17 14.40
CA ILE A 346 -19.42 -13.04 14.45
C ILE A 346 -20.57 -12.33 13.72
N GLU A 347 -21.10 -12.99 12.69
CA GLU A 347 -22.23 -12.48 11.92
C GLU A 347 -23.45 -12.21 12.81
N GLY A 348 -24.13 -11.08 12.58
CA GLY A 348 -25.33 -10.68 13.34
C GLY A 348 -25.05 -10.00 14.69
N LEU A 349 -23.78 -9.86 15.09
CA LEU A 349 -23.39 -9.03 16.25
C LEU A 349 -22.88 -7.65 15.80
N ASN A 350 -22.70 -6.74 16.76
CA ASN A 350 -22.07 -5.45 16.47
C ASN A 350 -20.62 -5.65 16.00
N ALA A 351 -20.10 -4.70 15.23
CA ALA A 351 -18.80 -4.84 14.58
C ALA A 351 -17.60 -4.95 15.56
N PHE A 352 -17.78 -4.51 16.81
CA PHE A 352 -16.79 -4.63 17.88
C PHE A 352 -16.74 -6.03 18.51
N SER A 353 -17.73 -6.90 18.22
CA SER A 353 -17.78 -8.26 18.73
C SER A 353 -16.85 -9.19 17.93
N LYS A 354 -15.59 -9.27 18.37
CA LYS A 354 -14.53 -10.06 17.72
C LYS A 354 -14.01 -11.15 18.64
N VAL A 355 -13.80 -12.34 18.07
CA VAL A 355 -13.03 -13.42 18.67
C VAL A 355 -11.61 -13.33 18.15
N LYS A 356 -10.65 -13.28 19.07
CA LYS A 356 -9.22 -13.37 18.76
C LYS A 356 -8.73 -14.77 19.09
N THR A 357 -8.10 -15.44 18.13
CA THR A 357 -7.55 -16.79 18.32
C THR A 357 -6.09 -16.81 17.88
N SER A 358 -5.18 -17.17 18.79
CA SER A 358 -3.78 -17.39 18.42
C SER A 358 -3.68 -18.59 17.48
N VAL A 359 -3.14 -18.35 16.29
CA VAL A 359 -2.89 -19.36 15.24
C VAL A 359 -1.44 -19.83 15.31
N LEU A 360 -0.53 -18.95 15.72
CA LEU A 360 0.87 -19.25 15.95
C LEU A 360 1.32 -18.43 17.15
N HIS A 361 1.85 -19.09 18.16
CA HIS A 361 2.55 -18.46 19.28
C HIS A 361 3.94 -19.07 19.37
N HIS A 362 4.97 -18.22 19.32
CA HIS A 362 6.36 -18.64 19.46
C HIS A 362 7.11 -17.71 20.41
N HIS A 363 7.45 -18.26 21.58
CA HIS A 363 8.29 -17.60 22.57
C HIS A 363 9.67 -18.27 22.65
N SER A 364 10.74 -17.48 22.68
CA SER A 364 12.11 -17.99 22.86
C SER A 364 13.00 -17.03 23.65
N LEU A 365 13.84 -17.59 24.53
CA LEU A 365 14.93 -16.88 25.23
C LEU A 365 16.25 -17.22 24.55
N ARG A 366 17.08 -16.23 24.22
CA ARG A 366 18.37 -16.48 23.57
C ARG A 366 19.49 -15.63 24.14
N SER A 367 20.62 -16.28 24.39
CA SER A 367 21.93 -15.61 24.44
C SER A 367 22.47 -15.49 23.02
N PHE A 368 23.04 -14.33 22.68
CA PHE A 368 23.39 -13.96 21.30
C PHE A 368 24.64 -14.67 20.72
N HIS A 369 24.75 -15.99 20.90
CA HIS A 369 25.86 -16.79 20.32
C HIS A 369 25.52 -17.41 18.96
N ASN A 370 24.24 -17.44 18.52
CA ASN A 370 23.86 -17.80 17.13
C ASN A 370 22.36 -17.51 16.83
N PRO A 371 22.01 -16.38 16.18
CA PRO A 371 20.63 -16.13 15.76
C PRO A 371 20.31 -16.88 14.45
N TYR A 372 19.56 -17.98 14.53
CA TYR A 372 19.00 -18.67 13.36
C TYR A 372 18.08 -17.75 12.51
N HIS A 373 18.20 -17.89 11.19
CA HIS A 373 17.56 -17.14 10.09
C HIS A 373 16.07 -16.74 10.19
N ARG A 374 15.20 -17.43 10.94
CA ARG A 374 13.75 -17.18 10.89
C ARG A 374 13.30 -15.82 11.45
N PHE A 375 14.04 -15.25 12.40
CA PHE A 375 13.68 -13.95 12.98
C PHE A 375 13.98 -12.77 12.05
N GLU A 376 14.82 -12.97 11.04
CA GLU A 376 15.10 -11.93 10.05
C GLU A 376 13.93 -11.75 9.08
N GLU A 377 13.03 -12.73 8.98
CA GLU A 377 11.86 -12.71 8.08
C GLU A 377 10.60 -12.20 8.79
N TYR A 378 10.51 -12.31 10.12
CA TYR A 378 9.35 -11.91 10.90
C TYR A 378 9.60 -10.58 11.63
N PRO A 379 8.70 -9.60 11.60
CA PRO A 379 7.41 -9.53 10.91
C PRO A 379 7.49 -8.85 9.52
N ASN A 380 8.48 -9.15 8.67
CA ASN A 380 8.59 -8.54 7.33
C ASN A 380 7.45 -8.99 6.41
N VAL A 381 6.77 -8.05 5.76
CA VAL A 381 5.60 -8.34 4.89
C VAL A 381 5.79 -7.72 3.53
N LEU A 382 5.51 -8.52 2.49
CA LEU A 382 5.42 -8.06 1.11
C LEU A 382 3.95 -7.90 0.71
N LEU A 383 3.50 -6.66 0.68
CA LEU A 383 2.19 -6.24 0.17
C LEU A 383 2.32 -5.97 -1.32
N THR A 384 1.61 -6.73 -2.15
CA THR A 384 1.61 -6.55 -3.59
C THR A 384 0.60 -5.51 -4.04
N SER A 385 -0.35 -5.16 -3.16
CA SER A 385 -1.56 -4.46 -3.54
C SER A 385 -2.22 -5.14 -4.76
N ASP A 386 -2.82 -4.40 -5.68
CA ASP A 386 -3.51 -4.89 -6.86
C ASP A 386 -2.61 -4.98 -8.10
N SER A 387 -1.30 -5.12 -7.88
CA SER A 387 -0.31 -5.18 -8.95
C SER A 387 -0.59 -6.26 -10.01
N PHE A 388 -0.42 -5.88 -11.28
CA PHE A 388 -0.53 -6.78 -12.42
C PHE A 388 0.78 -7.58 -12.62
N LEU A 389 0.82 -8.77 -12.05
CA LEU A 389 1.94 -9.73 -12.07
C LEU A 389 1.55 -11.00 -12.85
N LEU A 390 1.00 -10.81 -14.05
CA LEU A 390 0.52 -11.90 -14.91
C LEU A 390 1.55 -12.30 -15.98
N ARG A 391 2.10 -11.31 -16.70
CA ARG A 391 3.07 -11.56 -17.78
C ARG A 391 4.38 -12.01 -17.16
N GLU A 392 5.05 -12.98 -17.78
CA GLU A 392 6.33 -13.49 -17.28
C GLU A 392 7.38 -12.36 -17.10
N VAL A 393 7.41 -11.41 -18.03
CA VAL A 393 8.29 -10.23 -17.94
C VAL A 393 8.02 -9.37 -16.70
N ASP A 394 6.76 -9.18 -16.31
CA ASP A 394 6.37 -8.39 -15.13
C ASP A 394 6.73 -9.15 -13.85
N VAL A 395 6.50 -10.47 -13.83
CA VAL A 395 6.87 -11.34 -12.70
C VAL A 395 8.38 -11.36 -12.51
N ILE A 396 9.16 -11.45 -13.60
CA ILE A 396 10.62 -11.43 -13.54
C ILE A 396 11.13 -10.07 -13.08
N ALA A 397 10.59 -8.96 -13.57
CA ALA A 397 10.97 -7.61 -13.11
C ALA A 397 10.71 -7.43 -11.62
N PHE A 398 9.50 -7.79 -11.16
CA PHE A 398 9.11 -7.76 -9.74
C PHE A 398 10.03 -8.63 -8.88
N TYR A 399 10.23 -9.89 -9.27
CA TYR A 399 11.15 -10.80 -8.59
C TYR A 399 12.58 -10.23 -8.54
N ASN A 400 13.07 -9.70 -9.65
CA ASN A 400 14.43 -9.17 -9.75
C ASN A 400 14.65 -7.96 -8.85
N LYS A 401 13.66 -7.07 -8.72
CA LYS A 401 13.71 -5.93 -7.78
C LYS A 401 13.98 -6.40 -6.36
N TYR A 402 13.27 -7.45 -5.92
CA TYR A 402 13.36 -7.99 -4.56
C TYR A 402 14.28 -9.19 -4.42
N LYS A 403 15.06 -9.58 -5.44
CA LYS A 403 15.74 -10.89 -5.50
C LYS A 403 16.61 -11.20 -4.28
N ASN A 404 17.26 -10.16 -3.74
CA ASN A 404 18.17 -10.26 -2.60
C ASN A 404 17.42 -10.37 -1.25
N TYR A 405 16.13 -10.05 -1.21
CA TYR A 405 15.24 -10.16 -0.05
C TYR A 405 14.09 -11.14 -0.28
N TRP A 406 14.11 -11.90 -1.38
CA TRP A 406 12.97 -12.71 -1.79
C TRP A 406 12.65 -13.86 -0.83
N LYS A 407 13.62 -14.23 0.01
CA LYS A 407 13.46 -15.23 1.08
C LYS A 407 13.18 -14.59 2.44
N ASN A 408 13.14 -13.26 2.52
CA ASN A 408 13.18 -12.50 3.78
C ASN A 408 11.83 -11.84 4.12
N PHE A 409 10.72 -12.53 3.84
CA PHE A 409 9.38 -12.14 4.27
C PHE A 409 8.56 -13.36 4.70
N TRP A 410 7.85 -13.22 5.82
CA TRP A 410 7.01 -14.29 6.34
C TRP A 410 5.60 -14.26 5.74
N LEU A 411 5.12 -13.08 5.35
CA LEU A 411 3.78 -12.85 4.82
C LEU A 411 3.82 -12.20 3.43
N PHE A 412 3.06 -12.75 2.51
CA PHE A 412 2.90 -12.27 1.13
C PHE A 412 1.43 -12.07 0.80
N GLN A 413 1.08 -10.89 0.29
CA GLN A 413 -0.27 -10.63 -0.23
C GLN A 413 -0.42 -11.19 -1.63
N VAL A 414 -1.48 -11.95 -1.88
CA VAL A 414 -1.85 -12.34 -3.25
C VAL A 414 -2.50 -11.15 -3.96
N PRO A 415 -2.07 -10.77 -5.18
CA PRO A 415 -2.57 -9.57 -5.85
C PRO A 415 -4.08 -9.54 -6.16
N HIS A 416 -4.67 -8.34 -6.18
CA HIS A 416 -6.01 -8.01 -6.70
C HIS A 416 -7.10 -8.99 -6.27
N HIS A 417 -7.20 -9.19 -4.96
CA HIS A 417 -8.18 -10.07 -4.33
C HIS A 417 -8.15 -11.53 -4.80
N GLY A 418 -7.05 -11.95 -5.42
CA GLY A 418 -6.91 -13.26 -6.01
C GLY A 418 -7.53 -13.39 -7.40
N SER A 419 -7.43 -12.36 -8.23
CA SER A 419 -7.77 -12.39 -9.65
C SER A 419 -6.78 -13.21 -10.49
N CYS A 420 -7.29 -14.08 -11.37
CA CYS A 420 -6.47 -14.77 -12.36
C CYS A 420 -5.95 -13.86 -13.49
N ASN A 421 -6.36 -12.59 -13.53
CA ASN A 421 -5.82 -11.60 -14.47
C ASN A 421 -4.61 -10.84 -13.90
N ASN A 422 -4.34 -10.99 -12.60
CA ASN A 422 -3.27 -10.27 -11.90
C ASN A 422 -2.15 -11.19 -11.43
N ALA A 423 -2.45 -12.46 -11.20
CA ALA A 423 -1.48 -13.47 -10.81
C ALA A 423 -1.80 -14.81 -11.45
N ASN A 424 -0.77 -15.63 -11.64
CA ASN A 424 -0.89 -17.01 -12.11
C ASN A 424 0.25 -17.86 -11.52
N VAL A 425 0.32 -19.13 -11.93
CA VAL A 425 1.37 -20.08 -11.54
C VAL A 425 2.81 -19.55 -11.69
N THR A 426 3.10 -18.62 -12.60
CA THR A 426 4.44 -18.05 -12.81
C THR A 426 4.90 -17.23 -11.60
N LEU A 427 4.02 -16.41 -11.02
CA LEU A 427 4.31 -15.69 -9.78
C LEU A 427 4.34 -16.66 -8.60
N LEU A 428 3.30 -17.48 -8.48
CA LEU A 428 3.10 -18.35 -7.33
C LEU A 428 4.25 -19.35 -7.16
N SER A 429 4.76 -19.93 -8.25
CA SER A 429 5.90 -20.87 -8.20
C SER A 429 7.22 -20.25 -7.74
N LYS A 430 7.33 -18.91 -7.71
CA LYS A 430 8.51 -18.22 -7.17
C LYS A 430 8.42 -17.98 -5.66
N ILE A 431 7.23 -17.99 -5.07
CA ILE A 431 7.05 -17.69 -3.64
C ILE A 431 7.73 -18.79 -2.81
N PRO A 432 8.50 -18.47 -1.75
CA PRO A 432 9.08 -19.49 -0.89
C PRO A 432 7.99 -20.37 -0.26
N HIS A 433 8.16 -21.70 -0.26
CA HIS A 433 7.12 -22.62 0.21
C HIS A 433 6.70 -22.43 1.68
N TYR A 434 7.57 -21.87 2.53
CA TYR A 434 7.29 -21.61 3.94
C TYR A 434 6.61 -20.26 4.20
N THR A 435 6.47 -19.42 3.17
CA THR A 435 5.79 -18.12 3.29
C THR A 435 4.30 -18.32 3.48
N ILE A 436 3.73 -17.59 4.43
CA ILE A 436 2.29 -17.44 4.60
C ILE A 436 1.78 -16.49 3.53
N THR A 437 0.72 -16.89 2.84
CA THR A 437 0.06 -16.04 1.86
C THR A 437 -1.30 -15.60 2.39
N PHE A 438 -1.77 -14.42 2.04
CA PHE A 438 -3.15 -14.02 2.32
C PHE A 438 -3.84 -13.46 1.07
N ILE A 439 -5.16 -13.63 1.02
CA ILE A 439 -6.02 -13.02 0.00
C ILE A 439 -7.08 -12.23 0.74
N ASN A 440 -7.12 -10.91 0.52
CA ASN A 440 -8.22 -10.04 0.94
C ASN A 440 -9.31 -10.03 -0.14
N TYR A 441 -10.55 -10.41 0.17
CA TYR A 441 -11.67 -10.45 -0.79
C TYR A 441 -13.01 -10.25 -0.08
N GLY A 442 -14.07 -9.88 -0.82
CA GLY A 442 -15.43 -9.75 -0.28
C GLY A 442 -16.24 -11.04 -0.42
N VAL A 443 -17.01 -11.44 0.61
CA VAL A 443 -17.87 -12.64 0.53
C VAL A 443 -19.27 -12.35 0.00
N ILE A 444 -19.77 -11.12 0.14
CA ILE A 444 -21.10 -10.75 -0.34
C ILE A 444 -21.06 -10.43 -1.85
N LYS A 445 -21.87 -11.20 -2.61
CA LYS A 445 -21.90 -11.21 -4.09
C LYS A 445 -22.26 -9.88 -4.76
N THR A 446 -22.90 -8.95 -4.06
CA THR A 446 -23.34 -7.67 -4.62
C THR A 446 -22.22 -6.62 -4.70
N TRP A 447 -21.09 -6.83 -4.00
CA TRP A 447 -20.03 -5.82 -3.90
C TRP A 447 -18.88 -6.00 -4.90
N GLY A 448 -18.76 -7.17 -5.54
CA GLY A 448 -17.76 -7.46 -6.58
C GLY A 448 -18.30 -7.39 -8.02
N GLY A 449 -19.50 -6.83 -8.20
CA GLY A 449 -20.20 -6.87 -9.49
C GLY A 449 -20.41 -8.30 -10.00
N LYS A 450 -20.21 -8.52 -11.30
CA LYS A 450 -20.45 -9.82 -11.97
C LYS A 450 -19.37 -10.88 -11.64
N TRP A 451 -18.28 -10.51 -10.98
CA TRP A 451 -17.05 -11.29 -10.88
C TRP A 451 -16.78 -11.79 -9.46
N ARG A 452 -16.39 -13.06 -9.34
CA ARG A 452 -16.08 -13.71 -8.06
C ARG A 452 -14.57 -13.74 -7.88
N HIS A 453 -14.08 -12.96 -6.93
CA HIS A 453 -12.73 -13.09 -6.39
C HIS A 453 -12.78 -13.80 -5.02
N PRO A 454 -11.79 -14.67 -4.71
CA PRO A 454 -10.71 -15.12 -5.59
C PRO A 454 -11.21 -15.98 -6.76
N SER A 455 -10.52 -15.92 -7.89
CA SER A 455 -10.88 -16.66 -9.10
C SER A 455 -10.61 -18.16 -8.90
N PRO A 456 -11.51 -19.08 -9.34
CA PRO A 456 -11.30 -20.51 -9.20
C PRO A 456 -9.98 -21.01 -9.81
N GLN A 457 -9.58 -20.44 -10.94
CA GLN A 457 -8.30 -20.76 -11.58
C GLN A 457 -7.12 -20.42 -10.66
N LEU A 458 -7.13 -19.24 -10.02
CA LEU A 458 -6.04 -18.86 -9.14
C LEU A 458 -5.96 -19.75 -7.90
N ILE A 459 -7.11 -20.15 -7.33
CA ILE A 459 -7.13 -21.12 -6.22
C ILE A 459 -6.55 -22.47 -6.64
N SER A 460 -6.83 -22.91 -7.87
CA SER A 460 -6.21 -24.11 -8.45
C SER A 460 -4.69 -23.94 -8.58
N ASP A 461 -4.22 -22.79 -9.08
CA ASP A 461 -2.78 -22.50 -9.21
C ASP A 461 -2.07 -22.46 -7.85
N ILE A 462 -2.69 -21.86 -6.83
CA ILE A 462 -2.18 -21.84 -5.44
C ILE A 462 -2.06 -23.25 -4.88
N THR A 463 -3.04 -24.11 -5.17
CA THR A 463 -3.01 -25.52 -4.76
C THR A 463 -1.91 -26.28 -5.50
N ALA A 464 -1.79 -26.09 -6.81
CA ALA A 464 -0.80 -26.75 -7.66
C ALA A 464 0.65 -26.38 -7.30
N THR A 465 0.87 -25.17 -6.78
CA THR A 465 2.18 -24.67 -6.33
C THR A 465 2.48 -25.00 -4.86
N GLY A 466 1.54 -25.64 -4.16
CA GLY A 466 1.73 -26.09 -2.77
C GLY A 466 1.54 -24.98 -1.71
N HIS A 467 1.04 -23.81 -2.08
CA HIS A 467 0.83 -22.69 -1.16
C HIS A 467 -0.51 -22.73 -0.43
N SER A 468 -1.43 -23.61 -0.81
CA SER A 468 -2.76 -23.73 -0.18
C SER A 468 -2.71 -24.04 1.32
N ASN A 469 -1.68 -24.75 1.79
CA ASN A 469 -1.51 -25.06 3.21
C ASN A 469 -1.14 -23.84 4.08
N ASN A 470 -0.65 -22.77 3.45
CA ASN A 470 -0.20 -21.54 4.11
C ASN A 470 -1.06 -20.33 3.71
N LEU A 471 -2.23 -20.56 3.11
CA LEU A 471 -3.13 -19.49 2.65
C LEU A 471 -4.10 -19.07 3.77
N ILE A 472 -4.13 -17.77 4.05
CA ILE A 472 -5.07 -17.13 4.98
C ILE A 472 -6.12 -16.35 4.18
N PRO A 473 -7.40 -16.76 4.21
CA PRO A 473 -8.48 -15.95 3.66
C PRO A 473 -8.76 -14.77 4.61
N VAL A 474 -8.70 -13.55 4.08
CA VAL A 474 -9.08 -12.31 4.75
C VAL A 474 -10.30 -11.75 4.05
N ASN A 475 -11.33 -11.37 4.81
CA ASN A 475 -12.57 -10.84 4.27
C ASN A 475 -13.25 -9.92 5.29
N GLU A 476 -14.49 -9.51 5.04
CA GLU A 476 -15.22 -8.62 5.95
C GLU A 476 -15.46 -9.22 7.35
N PHE A 477 -15.28 -10.53 7.53
CA PHE A 477 -15.42 -11.23 8.81
C PHE A 477 -14.09 -11.71 9.40
N THR A 478 -13.05 -11.87 8.59
CA THR A 478 -11.79 -12.51 8.99
C THR A 478 -10.63 -11.56 8.76
N GLY A 479 -9.91 -11.24 9.82
CA GLY A 479 -8.72 -10.40 9.81
C GLY A 479 -7.53 -11.13 10.41
N LEU A 480 -6.36 -10.49 10.33
CA LEU A 480 -5.12 -11.04 10.86
C LEU A 480 -4.38 -9.95 11.63
N GLU A 481 -3.95 -10.24 12.83
CA GLU A 481 -3.09 -9.39 13.64
C GLU A 481 -1.84 -10.19 13.95
N PHE A 482 -0.68 -9.54 13.93
CA PHE A 482 0.55 -10.17 14.31
C PHE A 482 1.41 -9.21 15.12
N GLU A 483 2.04 -9.78 16.13
CA GLU A 483 2.73 -9.05 17.17
C GLU A 483 4.11 -9.69 17.37
N PHE A 484 5.14 -8.86 17.24
CA PHE A 484 6.52 -9.24 17.48
C PHE A 484 7.06 -8.42 18.64
N ILE A 485 7.56 -9.08 19.68
CA ILE A 485 8.10 -8.41 20.85
C ILE A 485 9.51 -8.91 21.14
N ILE A 486 10.44 -7.97 21.30
CA ILE A 486 11.77 -8.20 21.84
C ILE A 486 11.85 -7.50 23.20
N ARG A 487 12.30 -8.22 24.22
CA ARG A 487 12.62 -7.64 25.53
C ARG A 487 14.08 -7.87 25.87
N GLY A 488 14.74 -6.81 26.31
CA GLY A 488 16.12 -6.82 26.76
C GLY A 488 16.20 -6.52 28.26
N TYR A 489 16.97 -7.34 28.96
CA TYR A 489 17.17 -7.25 30.41
C TYR A 489 18.57 -6.75 30.70
N ILE A 490 18.66 -5.66 31.46
CA ILE A 490 19.92 -5.18 32.04
C ILE A 490 19.97 -5.79 33.43
N ASN A 491 20.94 -6.66 33.69
CA ASN A 491 21.16 -7.23 35.03
C ASN A 491 21.38 -6.15 36.08
#